data_AF-A0A7Y9E5D2-F1
#
_entry.id   AF-A0A7Y9E5D2-F1
#
_cell.length_a   1.000
_cell.length_b   1.000
_cell.length_c   1.000
_cell.angle_alpha   90.00
_cell.angle_beta   90.00
_cell.angle_gamma   90.00
#
_symmetry.space_group_name_H-M   'P 1'
#
loop_
_entity.id
_entity.type
_entity.pdbx_description
1 polymer ?
#
loop_
_entity_poly.entity_id
_entity_poly.type
_entity_poly.pdbx_seq_one_letter_code
_entity_poly.pdbx_strand_id
1 'polypeptide(L)'
;MSRVIFMCGPSGSGKSTYARRLERDDYRRLLEPTGVVPETIYLATDRETVLDRMRTRRGHHCDDYVLPDDVVGEYFDHFEPPTPREGPLTIIR
;
A
#
# COMPACT_ATOMS: atom_id res chain seq x y z
N MET A 1 0.51 26.23 0.53
CA MET A 1 0.11 26.28 1.95
C MET A 1 0.46 24.94 2.57
N SER A 2 1.36 24.90 3.56
CA SER A 2 1.80 23.63 4.16
C SER A 2 0.73 23.15 5.15
N ARG A 3 0.25 21.92 5.00
CA ARG A 3 -0.80 21.33 5.86
C ARG A 3 -0.24 20.08 6.54
N VAL A 4 -0.41 19.98 7.85
CA VAL A 4 -0.14 18.76 8.63
C VAL A 4 -1.48 18.07 8.91
N ILE A 5 -1.57 16.77 8.63
CA ILE A 5 -2.80 15.98 8.81
C ILE A 5 -2.61 15.01 9.97
N PHE A 6 -3.45 15.12 11.01
CA PHE A 6 -3.52 14.17 12.11
C PHE A 6 -4.70 13.22 11.90
N MET A 7 -4.41 11.92 11.76
CA MET A 7 -5.42 10.87 11.66
C MET A 7 -5.85 10.41 13.06
N CYS A 8 -7.15 10.33 13.32
CA CYS A 8 -7.71 9.85 14.60
C CYS A 8 -8.88 8.88 14.36
N GLY A 9 -9.01 7.86 15.22
CA GLY A 9 -10.03 6.80 15.10
C GLY A 9 -9.57 5.44 15.66
N PRO A 10 -10.50 4.51 15.97
CA PRO A 10 -10.19 3.22 16.58
C PRO A 10 -9.36 2.32 15.64
N SER A 11 -8.68 1.30 16.19
CA SER A 11 -7.98 0.31 15.35
C SER A 11 -8.95 -0.33 14.33
N GLY A 12 -8.46 -0.64 13.13
CA GLY A 12 -9.28 -1.18 12.04
C GLY A 12 -10.14 -0.14 11.28
N SER A 13 -10.21 1.12 11.71
CA SER A 13 -11.05 2.15 11.03
C SER A 13 -10.46 2.69 9.71
N GLY A 14 -9.48 2.01 9.10
CA GLY A 14 -8.87 2.43 7.82
C GLY A 14 -7.91 3.62 7.87
N LYS A 15 -7.49 4.10 9.07
CA LYS A 15 -6.61 5.28 9.20
C LYS A 15 -5.32 5.18 8.41
N SER A 16 -4.60 4.06 8.56
CA SER A 16 -3.32 3.84 7.88
C SER A 16 -3.50 3.76 6.37
N THR A 17 -4.61 3.16 5.92
CA THR A 17 -4.96 3.07 4.50
C THR A 17 -5.22 4.47 3.91
N TYR A 18 -5.99 5.30 4.60
CA TYR A 18 -6.26 6.67 4.18
C TYR A 18 -5.02 7.57 4.26
N ALA A 19 -4.21 7.43 5.31
CA ALA A 19 -2.94 8.16 5.46
C ALA A 19 -2.01 7.92 4.28
N ARG A 20 -1.90 6.67 3.80
CA ARG A 20 -1.09 6.33 2.62
C ARG A 20 -1.57 7.00 1.34
N ARG A 21 -2.89 7.21 1.18
CA ARG A 21 -3.43 7.96 0.03
C ARG A 21 -3.03 9.43 0.11
N LEU A 22 -3.20 10.04 1.29
CA LEU A 22 -2.80 11.43 1.53
C LEU A 22 -1.30 11.64 1.28
N GLU A 23 -0.47 10.68 1.70
CA GLU A 23 0.98 10.72 1.50
C GLU A 23 1.34 10.72 0.00
N ARG A 24 0.69 9.87 -0.81
CA ARG A 24 0.87 9.89 -2.27
C ARG A 24 0.47 11.22 -2.89
N ASP A 25 -0.63 11.81 -2.43
CA ASP A 25 -1.06 13.15 -2.89
C ASP A 25 -0.06 14.23 -2.49
N ASP A 26 0.53 14.13 -1.30
CA ASP A 26 1.58 15.03 -0.84
C ASP A 26 2.86 14.92 -1.69
N TYR A 27 3.31 13.70 -2.02
CA TYR A 27 4.44 13.53 -2.93
C TYR A 27 4.18 14.14 -4.32
N ARG A 28 2.97 13.99 -4.87
CA ARG A 28 2.59 14.63 -6.14
C ARG A 28 2.66 16.15 -6.04
N ARG A 29 2.10 16.73 -4.98
CA ARG A 29 2.19 18.18 -4.73
C ARG A 29 3.64 18.66 -4.58
N LEU A 30 4.48 17.88 -3.91
CA LEU A 30 5.88 18.23 -3.70
C LEU A 30 6.68 18.24 -5.01
N LEU A 31 6.36 17.33 -5.94
CA LEU A 31 7.04 17.20 -7.23
C LEU A 31 6.48 18.10 -8.34
N GLU A 32 5.27 18.65 -8.17
CA GLU A 32 4.63 19.54 -9.15
C GLU A 32 5.55 20.69 -9.62
N PRO A 33 6.24 21.44 -8.74
CA PRO A 33 7.09 22.56 -9.17
C PRO A 33 8.33 22.13 -9.96
N THR A 34 8.73 20.86 -9.87
CA THR A 34 9.88 20.33 -10.61
C THR A 34 9.50 19.78 -11.98
N GLY A 35 8.19 19.72 -12.30
CA GLY A 35 7.67 19.10 -13.52
C GLY A 35 7.82 17.57 -13.57
N VAL A 36 8.24 16.94 -12.47
CA VAL A 36 8.38 15.48 -12.40
C VAL A 36 7.01 14.89 -12.10
N VAL A 37 6.58 13.94 -12.93
CA VAL A 37 5.31 13.23 -12.75
C VAL A 37 5.59 11.86 -12.11
N PRO A 38 5.23 11.64 -10.84
CA PRO A 38 5.42 10.33 -10.22
C PRO A 38 4.40 9.32 -10.77
N GLU A 39 4.89 8.14 -11.12
CA GLU A 39 4.07 7.01 -11.56
C GLU A 39 3.92 5.98 -10.44
N THR A 40 2.69 5.47 -10.26
CA THR A 40 2.41 4.37 -9.35
C THR A 40 2.48 3.05 -10.10
N ILE A 41 3.31 2.11 -9.65
CA ILE A 41 3.32 0.73 -10.16
C ILE A 41 2.63 -0.17 -9.13
N TYR A 42 1.50 -0.74 -9.50
CA TYR A 42 0.75 -1.69 -8.67
C TYR A 42 0.95 -3.12 -9.16
N LEU A 43 1.51 -3.96 -8.29
CA LEU A 43 1.61 -5.41 -8.52
C LEU A 43 0.29 -6.06 -8.09
N ALA A 44 -0.61 -6.27 -9.04
CA ALA A 44 -1.93 -6.90 -8.84
C ALA A 44 -1.80 -8.42 -8.74
N THR A 45 -1.05 -8.90 -7.76
CA THR A 45 -0.92 -10.32 -7.43
C THR A 45 -2.20 -10.83 -6.79
N ASP A 46 -2.66 -12.01 -7.17
CA ASP A 46 -3.85 -12.64 -6.59
C ASP A 46 -3.58 -13.19 -5.17
N ARG A 47 -4.67 -13.44 -4.44
CA ARG A 47 -4.65 -13.86 -3.03
C ARG A 47 -3.95 -15.19 -2.81
N GLU A 48 -4.16 -16.14 -3.70
CA GLU A 48 -3.57 -17.49 -3.62
C GLU A 48 -2.06 -17.40 -3.76
N THR A 49 -1.59 -16.68 -4.79
CA THR A 49 -0.17 -16.42 -5.00
C THR A 49 0.47 -15.68 -3.83
N VAL A 50 -0.22 -14.70 -3.22
CA VAL A 50 0.30 -13.98 -2.03
C VAL A 50 0.43 -14.95 -0.84
N LEU A 51 -0.59 -15.75 -0.55
CA LEU A 51 -0.58 -16.71 0.55
C LEU A 51 0.54 -17.75 0.37
N ASP A 52 0.69 -18.30 -0.83
CA ASP A 52 1.74 -19.28 -1.11
C ASP A 52 3.14 -18.68 -0.98
N ARG A 53 3.33 -17.44 -1.44
CA ARG A 53 4.59 -16.70 -1.22
C ARG A 53 4.86 -16.44 0.27
N MET A 54 3.85 -16.10 1.05
CA MET A 54 4.02 -15.87 2.49
C MET A 54 4.30 -17.16 3.26
N ARG A 55 3.66 -18.27 2.87
CA ARG A 55 3.92 -19.60 3.43
C ARG A 55 5.33 -20.10 3.15
N THR A 56 5.90 -19.76 1.99
CA THR A 56 7.25 -20.19 1.56
C THR A 56 8.38 -19.34 2.12
N ARG A 57 8.11 -18.11 2.59
CA ARG A 57 9.07 -17.24 3.31
C ARG A 57 9.46 -17.76 4.71
N ARG A 58 9.23 -19.03 5.03
CA ARG A 58 9.50 -19.60 6.36
C ARG A 58 11.00 -19.81 6.57
N GLY A 59 11.65 -18.86 7.23
CA GLY A 59 12.92 -19.07 7.93
C GLY A 59 14.16 -19.19 7.05
N HIS A 60 14.15 -18.57 5.87
CA HIS A 60 15.33 -18.53 4.99
C HIS A 60 16.25 -17.34 5.32
N HIS A 61 15.73 -16.28 5.96
CA HIS A 61 16.49 -15.10 6.39
C HIS A 61 16.06 -14.60 7.78
N CYS A 62 16.94 -13.87 8.48
CA CYS A 62 16.65 -13.31 9.82
C CYS A 62 15.52 -12.26 9.84
N ASP A 63 15.15 -11.73 8.68
CA ASP A 63 14.08 -10.73 8.52
C ASP A 63 12.72 -11.37 8.13
N ASP A 64 12.66 -12.71 8.05
CA ASP A 64 11.44 -13.42 7.70
C ASP A 64 10.47 -13.44 8.89
N TYR A 65 9.50 -12.53 8.85
CA TYR A 65 8.35 -12.58 9.75
C TYR A 65 7.30 -13.57 9.24
N VAL A 66 7.14 -14.67 9.99
CA VAL A 66 6.09 -15.65 9.71
C VAL A 66 4.75 -15.10 10.18
N LEU A 67 3.92 -14.69 9.22
CA LEU A 67 2.54 -14.28 9.47
C LEU A 67 1.58 -15.46 9.30
N PRO A 68 0.60 -15.63 10.21
CA PRO A 68 -0.49 -16.58 10.03
C PRO A 68 -1.33 -16.28 8.78
N ASP A 69 -1.88 -17.32 8.14
CA ASP A 69 -2.63 -17.21 6.88
C ASP A 69 -3.86 -16.30 6.99
N ASP A 70 -4.53 -16.30 8.15
CA ASP A 70 -5.67 -15.44 8.45
C ASP A 70 -5.26 -13.96 8.49
N VAL A 71 -4.13 -13.63 9.10
CA VAL A 71 -3.58 -12.25 9.12
C VAL A 71 -3.20 -11.78 7.71
N VAL A 72 -2.56 -12.64 6.92
CA VAL A 72 -2.22 -12.32 5.52
C VAL A 72 -3.49 -12.11 4.70
N GLY A 73 -4.48 -12.99 4.89
CA GLY A 73 -5.79 -12.90 4.25
C GLY A 73 -6.51 -11.60 4.59
N GLU A 74 -6.61 -11.26 5.87
CA GLU A 74 -7.24 -10.03 6.35
C GLU A 74 -6.56 -8.79 5.76
N TYR A 75 -5.22 -8.78 5.71
CA TYR A 75 -4.50 -7.67 5.09
C TYR A 75 -4.79 -7.56 3.58
N PHE A 76 -4.83 -8.68 2.86
CA PHE A 76 -5.17 -8.71 1.43
C PHE A 76 -6.60 -8.20 1.19
N ASP A 77 -7.55 -8.68 1.99
CA ASP A 77 -8.98 -8.39 1.82
C ASP A 77 -9.30 -6.91 2.15
N HIS A 78 -8.50 -6.27 3.00
CA HIS A 78 -8.61 -4.84 3.33
C HIS A 78 -7.67 -3.93 2.54
N PHE A 79 -6.82 -4.48 1.67
CA PHE A 79 -5.98 -3.67 0.81
C PHE A 79 -6.83 -2.90 -0.18
N GLU A 80 -6.63 -1.58 -0.27
CA GLU A 80 -7.34 -0.74 -1.22
C GLU A 80 -6.40 -0.38 -2.39
N PRO A 81 -6.56 -1.02 -3.58
CA PRO A 81 -5.70 -0.76 -4.72
C PRO A 81 -5.72 0.71 -5.14
N PRO A 82 -4.59 1.25 -5.64
CA PRO A 82 -4.56 2.59 -6.18
C PRO A 82 -5.48 2.69 -7.40
N THR A 83 -6.07 3.88 -7.58
CA THR A 83 -6.93 4.16 -8.74
C THR A 83 -6.26 5.18 -9.68
N PRO A 84 -6.64 5.24 -10.97
CA PRO A 84 -6.14 6.28 -11.89
C PRO A 84 -6.49 7.72 -11.48
N ARG A 85 -7.42 7.92 -10.54
CA ARG A 85 -7.70 9.24 -9.95
C ARG A 85 -6.53 9.75 -9.11
N GLU A 86 -5.67 8.84 -8.69
CA GLU A 86 -4.42 9.12 -7.98
C GLU A 86 -3.27 9.34 -8.98
N GLY A 87 -3.53 9.79 -10.21
CA GLY A 87 -2.47 10.04 -11.21
C GLY A 87 -2.03 8.79 -11.98
N PRO A 88 -0.88 8.84 -12.69
CA PRO A 88 -0.43 7.76 -13.54
C PRO A 88 -0.26 6.45 -12.77
N LEU A 89 -0.87 5.39 -13.30
CA LEU A 89 -0.93 4.08 -12.68
C LEU A 89 -0.66 2.99 -13.72
N THR A 90 0.39 2.21 -13.48
CA THR A 90 0.69 0.97 -14.21
C THR A 90 0.35 -0.22 -13.33
N ILE A 91 -0.44 -1.15 -13.86
CA ILE A 91 -0.82 -2.38 -13.17
C ILE A 91 -0.08 -3.55 -13.82
N ILE A 92 0.74 -4.23 -13.03
CA ILE A 92 1.44 -5.47 -13.42
C ILE A 92 0.69 -6.63 -12.78
N ARG A 93 0.42 -7.68 -13.57
CA ARG A 93 -0.22 -8.91 -13.11
C ARG A 93 0.79 -10.04 -13.09
#